data_AF-A3ZQU2-F1
#
_entry.id   AF-A3ZQU2-F1
#
_cell.length_a   1.000
_cell.length_b   1.000
_cell.length_c   1.000
_cell.angle_alpha   90.00
_cell.angle_beta   90.00
_cell.angle_gamma   90.00
#
_symmetry.space_group_name_H-M   'P 1'
#
loop_
_entity.id
_entity.type
_entity.pdbx_description
1 polymer ?
#
loop_
_entity_poly.entity_id
_entity_poly.type
_entity_poly.pdbx_seq_one_letter_code
_entity_poly.pdbx_strand_id
1 'polypeptide(L)'
;MTHETDPSLPDERRSFLTKAAAIIIGGFVGFVPFAAGLATFLDPVFRKSNASKLLKIAALDSLPADGVPRQFPVVSDQTDAWNQNRNQPIGAVYLRRMPDSETIEAFNAACPHAGCAVDFKPSAGEAGLFQCPCHKSEFNPDGVRLDPETCPSPRDLDPLPVDAEKLKQGEVWVEFMNFQTGPARKPIT
;
A
#
# COMPACT_ATOMS: atom_id res chain seq x y z
N MET A 1 -71.63 -23.14 41.59
CA MET A 1 -70.22 -22.75 41.37
C MET A 1 -70.15 -22.10 40.01
N THR A 2 -70.32 -20.78 39.97
CA THR A 2 -70.17 -19.98 38.75
C THR A 2 -68.70 -19.73 38.53
N HIS A 3 -68.18 -20.16 37.39
CA HIS A 3 -66.79 -19.93 36.99
C HIS A 3 -66.70 -18.48 36.51
N GLU A 4 -66.25 -17.58 37.39
CA GLU A 4 -65.97 -16.20 37.05
C GLU A 4 -64.77 -16.20 36.10
N THR A 5 -64.99 -15.76 34.86
CA THR A 5 -63.90 -15.64 33.88
C THR A 5 -63.41 -14.22 33.99
N ASP A 6 -62.23 -14.03 34.58
CA ASP A 6 -61.62 -12.72 34.79
C ASP A 6 -61.37 -12.01 33.44
N PRO A 7 -62.04 -10.88 33.17
CA PRO A 7 -61.93 -10.15 31.91
C PRO A 7 -60.59 -9.40 31.74
N SER A 8 -59.71 -9.40 32.75
CA SER A 8 -58.42 -8.68 32.71
C SER A 8 -57.30 -9.42 31.96
N LEU A 9 -57.39 -10.76 31.86
CA LEU A 9 -56.38 -11.61 31.23
C LEU A 9 -56.10 -11.34 29.72
N PRO A 10 -57.09 -10.98 28.87
CA PRO A 10 -56.85 -10.70 27.46
C PRO A 10 -56.05 -9.42 27.21
N ASP A 11 -56.31 -8.35 27.97
CA ASP A 11 -55.66 -7.04 27.81
C ASP A 11 -54.22 -7.06 28.32
N GLU A 12 -53.96 -7.80 29.39
CA GLU A 12 -52.61 -7.93 29.96
C GLU A 12 -51.68 -8.73 29.02
N ARG A 13 -52.18 -9.82 28.43
CA ARG A 13 -51.44 -10.60 27.42
C ARG A 13 -51.17 -9.81 26.15
N ARG A 14 -52.15 -9.05 25.67
CA ARG A 14 -51.98 -8.18 24.48
C ARG A 14 -50.96 -7.08 24.77
N SER A 15 -51.06 -6.40 25.91
CA SER A 15 -50.11 -5.36 26.33
C SER A 15 -48.69 -5.90 26.46
N PHE A 16 -48.52 -7.09 27.05
CA PHE A 16 -47.22 -7.77 27.12
C PHE A 16 -46.66 -8.06 25.73
N LEU A 17 -47.45 -8.66 24.83
CA LEU A 17 -47.02 -8.97 23.47
C LEU A 17 -46.70 -7.70 22.68
N THR A 18 -47.47 -6.62 22.84
CA THR A 18 -47.19 -5.33 22.20
C THR A 18 -45.89 -4.72 22.69
N LYS A 19 -45.61 -4.74 24.00
CA LYS A 19 -44.35 -4.24 24.56
C LYS A 19 -43.15 -5.09 24.12
N ALA A 20 -43.29 -6.42 24.15
CA ALA A 20 -42.25 -7.34 23.69
C ALA A 20 -41.95 -7.11 22.19
N ALA A 21 -42.98 -7.00 21.35
CA ALA A 21 -42.82 -6.69 19.93
C ALA A 21 -42.16 -5.32 19.71
N ALA A 22 -42.55 -4.29 20.46
CA ALA A 22 -41.95 -2.95 20.36
C ALA A 22 -40.46 -2.94 20.75
N ILE A 23 -40.07 -3.68 21.79
CA ILE A 23 -38.65 -3.82 22.19
C ILE A 23 -37.87 -4.56 21.11
N ILE A 24 -38.40 -5.66 20.56
CA ILE A 24 -37.73 -6.44 19.52
C ILE A 24 -37.56 -5.61 18.25
N ILE A 25 -38.63 -4.98 17.78
CA ILE A 25 -38.60 -4.17 16.55
C ILE A 25 -37.74 -2.92 16.76
N GLY A 26 -37.94 -2.18 17.85
CA GLY A 26 -37.14 -0.99 18.17
C GLY A 26 -35.67 -1.33 18.38
N GLY A 27 -35.38 -2.46 19.04
CA GLY A 27 -34.04 -3.00 19.18
C GLY A 27 -33.41 -3.32 17.82
N PHE A 28 -34.13 -3.98 16.93
CA PHE A 28 -33.62 -4.29 15.59
C PHE A 28 -33.40 -3.04 14.74
N VAL A 29 -34.39 -2.13 14.70
CA VAL A 29 -34.34 -0.88 13.93
C VAL A 29 -33.25 0.07 14.47
N GLY A 30 -32.97 0.06 15.77
CA GLY A 30 -31.89 0.86 16.35
C GLY A 30 -30.52 0.20 16.20
N PHE A 31 -30.41 -1.08 16.57
CA PHE A 31 -29.13 -1.77 16.67
C PHE A 31 -28.52 -2.12 15.33
N VAL A 32 -29.31 -2.58 14.36
CA VAL A 32 -28.79 -3.01 13.05
C VAL A 32 -28.09 -1.86 12.29
N PRO A 33 -28.71 -0.68 12.08
CA PRO A 33 -28.02 0.42 11.41
C PRO A 33 -26.88 0.99 12.26
N PHE A 34 -26.99 0.98 13.60
CA PHE A 34 -25.90 1.39 14.47
C PHE A 34 -24.67 0.47 14.32
N ALA A 35 -24.88 -0.84 14.38
CA ALA A 35 -23.82 -1.83 14.22
C ALA A 35 -23.21 -1.79 12.81
N ALA A 36 -24.02 -1.64 11.77
CA ALA A 36 -23.54 -1.47 10.40
C ALA A 36 -22.72 -0.18 10.25
N GLY A 37 -23.21 0.94 10.79
CA GLY A 37 -22.49 2.22 10.79
C GLY A 37 -21.14 2.11 11.51
N LEU A 38 -21.12 1.52 12.70
CA LEU A 38 -19.89 1.30 13.45
C LEU A 38 -18.90 0.38 12.71
N ALA A 39 -19.39 -0.68 12.09
CA ALA A 39 -18.56 -1.59 11.29
C ALA A 39 -17.94 -0.86 10.09
N THR A 40 -18.71 -0.06 9.34
CA THR A 40 -18.17 0.73 8.22
C THR A 40 -17.20 1.82 8.67
N PHE A 41 -17.44 2.43 9.83
CA PHE A 41 -16.56 3.46 10.38
C PHE A 41 -15.20 2.89 10.81
N LEU A 42 -15.19 1.66 11.35
CA LEU A 42 -13.98 0.97 11.78
C LEU A 42 -13.34 0.11 10.67
N ASP A 43 -13.96 -0.01 9.49
CA ASP A 43 -13.44 -0.81 8.37
C ASP A 43 -11.97 -0.49 8.02
N PRO A 44 -11.52 0.79 7.96
CA PRO A 44 -10.13 1.11 7.64
C PRO A 44 -9.12 0.57 8.65
N VAL A 45 -9.52 0.38 9.92
CA VAL A 45 -8.64 -0.15 10.98
C VAL A 45 -8.46 -1.66 10.84
N PHE A 46 -9.49 -2.35 10.35
CA PHE A 46 -9.51 -3.81 10.27
C PHE A 46 -9.18 -4.35 8.87
N ARG A 47 -9.17 -3.48 7.85
CA ARG A 47 -8.82 -3.87 6.49
C ARG A 47 -7.35 -4.27 6.43
N LYS A 48 -7.09 -5.54 6.05
CA LYS A 48 -5.74 -5.97 5.71
C LYS A 48 -5.37 -5.35 4.37
N SER A 49 -4.39 -4.46 4.36
CA SER A 49 -3.73 -4.05 3.14
C SER A 49 -2.60 -5.01 2.80
N ASN A 50 -2.45 -5.29 1.52
CA ASN A 50 -1.29 -6.02 1.03
C ASN A 50 -0.11 -5.04 1.02
N ALA A 51 0.84 -5.23 1.95
CA ALA A 51 2.02 -4.39 2.07
C ALA A 51 2.88 -4.37 0.80
N SER A 52 2.76 -5.42 -0.02
CA SER A 52 3.49 -5.57 -1.27
C SER A 52 2.63 -6.18 -2.37
N LYS A 53 2.96 -5.86 -3.63
CA LYS A 53 2.32 -6.42 -4.81
C LYS A 53 3.36 -6.74 -5.88
N LEU A 54 3.38 -7.99 -6.32
CA LEU A 54 4.22 -8.42 -7.44
C LEU A 54 3.63 -7.91 -8.76
N LEU A 55 4.39 -7.06 -9.46
CA LEU A 55 3.94 -6.37 -10.67
C LEU A 55 4.98 -6.49 -11.78
N LYS A 56 4.51 -6.73 -13.01
CA LYS A 56 5.35 -6.64 -14.22
C LYS A 56 5.65 -5.17 -14.49
N ILE A 57 6.94 -4.81 -14.49
CA ILE A 57 7.38 -3.43 -14.70
C ILE A 57 7.86 -3.22 -16.14
N ALA A 58 8.70 -4.14 -16.63
CA ALA A 58 9.33 -4.01 -17.94
C ALA A 58 9.63 -5.40 -18.54
N ALA A 59 9.89 -5.42 -19.84
CA ALA A 59 10.52 -6.56 -20.50
C ALA A 59 12.05 -6.42 -20.36
N LEU A 60 12.78 -7.54 -20.21
CA LEU A 60 14.21 -7.52 -19.95
C LEU A 60 15.03 -6.93 -21.11
N ASP A 61 14.54 -7.09 -22.34
CA ASP A 61 15.13 -6.51 -23.56
C ASP A 61 15.05 -4.97 -23.60
N SER A 62 14.04 -4.38 -22.96
CA SER A 62 13.86 -2.93 -22.85
C SER A 62 14.84 -2.28 -21.85
N LEU A 63 15.57 -3.08 -21.08
CA LEU A 63 16.53 -2.62 -20.09
C LEU A 63 17.97 -2.96 -20.54
N PRO A 64 18.73 -1.97 -21.04
CA PRO A 64 20.11 -2.15 -21.45
C PRO A 64 21.01 -2.57 -20.28
N ALA A 65 21.98 -3.43 -20.54
CA ALA A 65 22.99 -3.86 -19.58
C ALA A 65 24.15 -2.85 -19.52
N ASP A 66 23.83 -1.58 -19.30
CA ASP A 66 24.82 -0.48 -19.24
C ASP A 66 25.13 -0.06 -17.80
N GLY A 67 24.48 -0.67 -16.80
CA GLY A 67 24.62 -0.30 -15.39
C GLY A 67 23.95 1.03 -15.03
N VAL A 68 23.16 1.62 -15.93
CA VAL A 68 22.51 2.91 -15.70
C VAL A 68 21.08 2.71 -15.18
N PRO A 69 20.72 3.21 -13.99
CA PRO A 69 19.35 3.16 -13.49
C PRO A 69 18.37 3.90 -14.40
N ARG A 70 17.21 3.28 -14.66
CA ARG A 70 16.12 3.87 -15.45
C ARG A 70 14.82 3.81 -14.66
N GLN A 71 14.06 4.90 -14.70
CA GLN A 71 12.80 5.01 -13.99
C GLN A 71 11.66 4.38 -14.79
N PHE A 72 10.81 3.61 -14.11
CA PHE A 72 9.59 3.04 -14.65
C PHE A 72 8.42 3.36 -13.73
N PRO A 73 7.27 3.81 -14.28
CA PRO A 73 6.07 3.99 -13.48
C PRO A 73 5.52 2.64 -13.04
N VAL A 74 5.07 2.56 -11.80
CA VAL A 74 4.34 1.41 -11.29
C VAL A 74 2.86 1.70 -11.45
N VAL A 75 2.19 0.93 -12.30
CA VAL A 75 0.78 1.11 -12.60
C VAL A 75 -0.02 -0.08 -12.08
N SER A 76 -1.08 0.21 -11.33
CA SER A 76 -1.96 -0.79 -10.75
C SER A 76 -3.37 -0.21 -10.57
N ASP A 77 -4.35 -1.10 -10.47
CA ASP A 77 -5.67 -0.73 -9.96
C ASP A 77 -5.55 -0.28 -8.49
N GLN A 78 -6.23 0.82 -8.17
CA GLN A 78 -6.36 1.40 -6.84
C GLN A 78 -7.82 1.28 -6.41
N THR A 79 -8.06 0.79 -5.20
CA THR A 79 -9.41 0.74 -4.61
C THR A 79 -9.37 1.52 -3.32
N ASP A 80 -10.10 2.63 -3.26
CA ASP A 80 -10.32 3.36 -2.01
C ASP A 80 -11.62 2.88 -1.33
N ALA A 81 -12.08 3.56 -0.30
CA ALA A 81 -13.26 3.11 0.44
C ALA A 81 -14.59 3.26 -0.34
N TRP A 82 -14.62 3.99 -1.46
CA TRP A 82 -15.84 4.25 -2.23
C TRP A 82 -15.68 4.05 -3.75
N ASN A 83 -14.46 4.07 -4.28
CA ASN A 83 -14.17 4.00 -5.71
C ASN A 83 -13.13 2.93 -6.05
N GLN A 84 -13.20 2.43 -7.28
CA GLN A 84 -12.18 1.59 -7.89
C GLN A 84 -11.66 2.27 -9.16
N ASN A 85 -10.42 2.74 -9.10
CA ASN A 85 -9.74 3.40 -10.20
C ASN A 85 -8.77 2.41 -10.85
N ARG A 86 -9.03 2.08 -12.12
CA ARG A 86 -8.17 1.17 -12.88
C ARG A 86 -6.94 1.89 -13.41
N ASN A 87 -5.85 1.13 -13.57
CA ASN A 87 -4.65 1.55 -14.29
C ASN A 87 -4.05 2.89 -13.81
N GLN A 88 -3.92 3.06 -12.50
CA GLN A 88 -3.39 4.30 -11.90
C GLN A 88 -1.90 4.18 -11.58
N PRO A 89 -1.11 5.25 -11.76
CA PRO A 89 0.26 5.29 -11.29
C PRO A 89 0.28 5.34 -9.75
N ILE A 90 0.76 4.27 -9.12
CA ILE A 90 0.83 4.13 -7.65
C ILE A 90 2.22 4.44 -7.08
N GLY A 91 3.21 4.67 -7.96
CA GLY A 91 4.58 4.98 -7.60
C GLY A 91 5.51 4.81 -8.80
N ALA A 92 6.81 4.78 -8.54
CA ALA A 92 7.83 4.51 -9.55
C ALA A 92 8.96 3.68 -8.94
N VAL A 93 9.64 2.93 -9.81
CA VAL A 93 10.83 2.16 -9.47
C VAL A 93 11.97 2.52 -10.40
N TYR A 94 13.19 2.44 -9.89
CA TYR A 94 14.38 2.43 -10.72
C TYR A 94 14.81 0.99 -10.93
N LEU A 95 15.09 0.63 -12.18
CA LEU A 95 15.70 -0.65 -12.54
C LEU A 95 17.10 -0.39 -13.09
N ARG A 96 18.08 -1.16 -12.62
CA ARG A 96 19.47 -1.12 -13.08
C ARG A 96 19.90 -2.53 -13.46
N ARG A 97 20.27 -2.73 -14.72
CA ARG A 97 20.83 -3.99 -15.21
C ARG A 97 22.34 -3.87 -15.28
N MET A 98 23.03 -4.79 -14.63
CA MET A 98 24.50 -4.79 -14.59
C MET A 98 25.07 -5.29 -15.94
N PRO A 99 26.18 -4.72 -16.44
CA PRO A 99 26.79 -5.15 -17.70
C PRO A 99 27.24 -6.63 -17.71
N ASP A 100 27.80 -7.08 -16.59
CA ASP A 100 28.46 -8.40 -16.48
C ASP A 100 27.62 -9.42 -15.69
N SER A 101 26.36 -9.09 -15.40
CA SER A 101 25.50 -9.94 -14.58
C SER A 101 24.07 -9.94 -15.10
N GLU A 102 23.41 -11.10 -15.06
CA GLU A 102 21.98 -11.22 -15.32
C GLU A 102 21.13 -10.66 -14.18
N THR A 103 21.74 -10.10 -13.14
CA THR A 103 21.03 -9.48 -12.01
C THR A 103 20.47 -8.11 -12.36
N ILE A 104 19.22 -7.90 -11.95
CA ILE A 104 18.56 -6.58 -11.95
C ILE A 104 18.49 -6.08 -10.52
N GLU A 105 19.01 -4.88 -10.29
CA GLU A 105 18.75 -4.14 -9.07
C GLU A 105 17.51 -3.28 -9.26
N ALA A 106 16.61 -3.28 -8.27
CA ALA A 106 15.43 -2.46 -8.27
C ALA A 106 15.37 -1.61 -6.99
N PHE A 107 15.05 -0.33 -7.13
CA PHE A 107 14.90 0.59 -6.01
C PHE A 107 13.57 1.33 -6.08
N ASN A 108 12.96 1.60 -4.94
CA ASN A 108 11.82 2.52 -4.86
C ASN A 108 12.30 3.94 -5.17
N ALA A 109 11.57 4.66 -6.03
CA ALA A 109 11.90 6.04 -6.38
C ALA A 109 11.60 7.05 -5.26
N ALA A 110 10.98 6.64 -4.14
CA ALA A 110 10.71 7.49 -3.00
C ALA A 110 11.93 7.62 -2.07
N CYS A 111 12.33 8.84 -1.75
CA CYS A 111 13.38 9.13 -0.79
C CYS A 111 12.96 8.72 0.64
N PRO A 112 13.76 7.92 1.37
CA PRO A 112 13.44 7.49 2.74
C PRO A 112 13.29 8.62 3.77
N HIS A 113 13.76 9.83 3.45
CA HIS A 113 13.60 11.00 4.32
C HIS A 113 12.12 11.35 4.54
N ALA A 114 11.42 11.71 3.45
CA ALA A 114 10.06 12.26 3.50
C ALA A 114 9.19 11.84 2.30
N GLY A 115 9.64 10.86 1.51
CA GLY A 115 8.87 10.29 0.40
C GLY A 115 8.91 11.07 -0.92
N CYS A 116 9.69 12.16 -1.01
CA CYS A 116 9.90 12.86 -2.29
C CYS A 116 10.49 11.93 -3.36
N ALA A 117 10.04 12.07 -4.61
CA ALA A 117 10.62 11.32 -5.72
C ALA A 117 12.10 11.73 -5.95
N VAL A 118 12.99 10.75 -6.03
CA VAL A 118 14.39 10.96 -6.42
C VAL A 118 14.53 10.90 -7.93
N ASP A 119 15.45 11.69 -8.47
CA ASP A 119 15.80 11.70 -9.90
C ASP A 119 17.23 11.16 -10.08
N PHE A 120 17.47 10.35 -11.10
CA PHE A 120 18.81 9.88 -11.42
C PHE A 120 19.52 10.87 -12.35
N LYS A 121 20.66 11.40 -11.92
CA LYS A 121 21.51 12.30 -12.71
C LYS A 121 22.71 11.54 -13.27
N PRO A 122 22.72 11.21 -14.57
CA PRO A 122 23.90 10.63 -15.20
C PRO A 122 25.06 11.65 -15.22
N SER A 123 26.29 11.18 -15.01
CA SER A 123 27.51 11.98 -15.12
C SER A 123 28.39 11.46 -16.27
N ALA A 124 29.03 12.36 -17.00
CA ALA A 124 29.92 11.98 -18.09
C ALA A 124 31.31 11.64 -17.53
N GLY A 125 31.68 10.35 -17.54
CA GLY A 125 32.98 9.88 -17.09
C GLY A 125 33.07 9.53 -15.60
N GLU A 126 31.98 9.68 -14.85
CA GLU A 126 31.87 9.28 -13.44
C GLU A 126 30.55 8.50 -13.24
N ALA A 127 30.43 7.81 -12.09
CA ALA A 127 29.15 7.22 -11.70
C ALA A 127 28.11 8.35 -11.52
N GLY A 128 26.95 8.21 -12.18
CA GLY A 128 25.81 9.09 -11.91
C GLY A 128 25.31 8.93 -10.47
N LEU A 129 24.32 9.72 -10.06
CA LEU A 129 23.82 9.70 -8.69
C LEU A 129 22.33 10.02 -8.63
N PHE A 130 21.63 9.44 -7.66
CA PHE A 130 20.25 9.82 -7.35
C PHE A 130 20.25 11.10 -6.52
N GLN A 131 19.45 12.08 -6.91
CA GLN A 131 19.24 13.33 -6.19
C GLN A 131 17.79 13.49 -5.76
N CYS A 132 17.58 13.77 -4.48
CA CYS A 132 16.29 14.20 -3.95
C CYS A 132 16.19 15.74 -4.01
N PRO A 133 15.23 16.31 -4.75
CA PRO A 133 15.12 17.76 -4.92
C PRO A 133 14.64 18.49 -3.65
N CYS A 134 14.09 17.78 -2.67
CA CYS A 134 13.48 18.40 -1.49
C CYS A 134 14.53 18.95 -0.50
N HIS A 135 15.53 18.12 -0.16
CA HIS A 135 16.55 18.49 0.84
C HIS A 135 17.95 17.98 0.47
N LYS A 136 18.21 17.73 -0.81
CA LYS A 136 19.53 17.32 -1.33
C LYS A 136 20.06 16.01 -0.73
N SER A 137 19.19 15.03 -0.52
CA SER A 137 19.66 13.65 -0.25
C SER A 137 20.26 13.08 -1.53
N GLU A 138 21.47 12.56 -1.45
CA GLU A 138 22.20 11.98 -2.58
C GLU A 138 22.55 10.53 -2.31
N PHE A 139 22.40 9.70 -3.35
CA PHE A 139 22.67 8.28 -3.30
C PHE A 139 23.46 7.85 -4.52
N ASN A 140 24.37 6.90 -4.33
CA ASN A 140 25.07 6.21 -5.39
C ASN A 140 24.09 5.41 -6.26
N PRO A 141 24.48 4.99 -7.48
CA PRO A 141 23.63 4.17 -8.34
C PRO A 141 23.17 2.85 -7.73
N ASP A 142 23.83 2.36 -6.68
CA ASP A 142 23.49 1.14 -5.91
C ASP A 142 22.55 1.44 -4.73
N GLY A 143 22.07 2.68 -4.62
CA GLY A 143 21.14 3.14 -3.61
C GLY A 143 21.77 3.57 -2.27
N VAL A 144 23.07 3.37 -2.08
CA VAL A 144 23.77 3.74 -0.84
C VAL A 144 23.91 5.25 -0.74
N ARG A 145 23.69 5.82 0.44
CA ARG A 145 23.91 7.26 0.67
C ARG A 145 25.36 7.64 0.38
N LEU A 146 25.55 8.72 -0.39
CA LEU A 146 26.90 9.20 -0.75
C LEU A 146 27.71 9.59 0.49
N ASP A 147 27.10 10.36 1.39
CA ASP A 147 27.66 10.77 2.67
C ASP A 147 26.61 10.58 3.77
N PRO A 148 26.72 9.52 4.60
CA PRO A 148 25.77 9.25 5.66
C PRO A 148 25.67 10.32 6.75
N GLU A 149 26.69 11.17 6.93
CA GLU A 149 26.71 12.22 7.97
C GLU A 149 25.97 13.47 7.52
N THR A 150 26.12 13.85 6.25
CA THR A 150 25.51 15.07 5.70
C THR A 150 24.20 14.82 4.97
N CYS A 151 23.96 13.59 4.47
CA CYS A 151 22.73 13.25 3.77
C CYS A 151 21.53 13.26 4.73
N PRO A 152 20.50 14.09 4.47
CA PRO A 152 19.32 14.14 5.34
C PRO A 152 18.47 12.85 5.34
N SER A 153 18.69 11.97 4.36
CA SER A 153 18.00 10.68 4.36
C SER A 153 18.53 9.83 5.51
N PRO A 154 17.66 9.29 6.37
CA PRO A 154 18.09 8.52 7.55
C PRO A 154 18.62 7.11 7.20
N ARG A 155 18.48 6.70 5.93
CA ARG A 155 18.90 5.40 5.40
C ARG A 155 19.06 5.44 3.88
N ASP A 156 19.64 4.38 3.34
CA ASP A 156 19.82 4.16 1.91
C ASP A 156 18.49 3.99 1.18
N LEU A 157 18.48 4.18 -0.14
CA LEU A 157 17.32 3.93 -0.99
C LEU A 157 16.79 2.52 -0.76
N ASP A 158 15.49 2.37 -0.98
CA ASP A 158 14.79 1.14 -0.66
C ASP A 158 14.93 0.12 -1.78
N PRO A 159 15.68 -1.00 -1.58
CA PRO A 159 15.74 -2.06 -2.57
C PRO A 159 14.39 -2.77 -2.62
N LEU A 160 13.99 -3.15 -3.83
CA LEU A 160 12.77 -3.91 -4.08
C LEU A 160 13.14 -5.30 -4.61
N PRO A 161 12.52 -6.39 -4.10
CA PRO A 161 12.76 -7.72 -4.62
C PRO A 161 12.35 -7.84 -6.09
N VAL A 162 13.23 -8.44 -6.90
CA VAL A 162 12.95 -8.82 -8.28
C VAL A 162 12.70 -10.33 -8.33
N ASP A 163 11.64 -10.75 -9.00
CA ASP A 163 11.32 -12.18 -9.14
C ASP A 163 12.27 -12.87 -10.13
N ALA A 164 13.07 -13.79 -9.61
CA ALA A 164 14.11 -14.48 -10.39
C ALA A 164 13.54 -15.45 -11.44
N GLU A 165 12.38 -16.05 -11.20
CA GLU A 165 11.78 -17.01 -12.14
C GLU A 165 11.18 -16.30 -13.35
N LYS A 166 10.54 -15.16 -13.12
CA LYS A 166 10.05 -14.27 -14.19
C LYS A 166 11.19 -13.63 -14.96
N LEU A 167 12.29 -13.30 -14.30
CA LEU A 167 13.47 -12.76 -14.96
C LEU A 167 14.06 -13.75 -15.98
N LYS A 168 14.11 -15.06 -15.66
CA LYS A 168 14.51 -16.12 -16.61
C LYS A 168 13.58 -16.23 -17.83
N GLN A 169 12.33 -15.77 -17.70
CA GLN A 169 11.35 -15.71 -18.79
C GLN A 169 11.48 -14.43 -19.63
N GLY A 170 12.45 -13.56 -19.33
CA GLY A 170 12.65 -12.28 -20.01
C GLY A 170 11.74 -11.16 -19.52
N GLU A 171 11.11 -11.31 -18.35
CA GLU A 171 10.21 -10.30 -17.77
C GLU A 171 10.74 -9.80 -16.43
N VAL A 172 10.75 -8.48 -16.23
CA VAL A 172 11.14 -7.89 -14.95
C VAL A 172 9.89 -7.66 -14.11
N TRP A 173 9.71 -8.52 -13.12
CA TRP A 173 8.66 -8.39 -12.11
C TRP A 173 9.27 -7.93 -10.79
N VAL A 174 8.67 -6.92 -10.18
CA VAL A 174 9.13 -6.32 -8.93
C VAL A 174 8.05 -6.48 -7.88
N GLU A 175 8.43 -6.93 -6.69
CA GLU A 175 7.58 -6.87 -5.51
C GLU A 175 7.53 -5.43 -5.02
N PHE A 176 6.60 -4.65 -5.57
CA PHE A 176 6.47 -3.23 -5.26
C PHE A 176 5.84 -3.04 -3.88
N MET A 177 6.51 -2.24 -3.06
CA MET A 177 6.03 -1.78 -1.76
C MET A 177 6.55 -0.38 -1.49
N ASN A 178 5.74 0.42 -0.79
CA ASN A 178 6.19 1.68 -0.22
C ASN A 178 6.66 1.43 1.20
N PHE A 179 7.57 2.28 1.69
CA PHE A 179 8.13 2.16 3.03
C PHE A 179 7.78 3.39 3.85
N GLN A 180 7.66 3.19 5.16
CA GLN A 180 7.57 4.30 6.09
C GLN A 180 8.84 5.15 5.98
N THR A 181 8.65 6.46 6.00
CA THR A 181 9.74 7.43 6.06
C THR A 181 10.42 7.37 7.42
N GLY A 182 11.69 7.73 7.49
CA GLY A 182 12.48 7.62 8.71
C GLY A 182 13.47 6.47 8.68
N PRO A 183 14.18 6.20 9.80
CA PRO A 183 15.28 5.23 9.86
C PRO A 183 14.85 3.78 9.73
N ALA A 184 13.59 3.46 10.03
CA ALA A 184 13.07 2.10 9.92
C ALA A 184 12.67 1.79 8.47
N ARG A 185 13.18 0.68 7.93
CA ARG A 185 12.72 0.11 6.64
C ARG A 185 11.50 -0.78 6.88
N LYS A 186 10.35 -0.16 7.18
CA LYS A 186 9.08 -0.87 7.39
C LYS A 186 8.16 -0.65 6.20
N PRO A 187 7.72 -1.70 5.49
CA PRO A 187 6.71 -1.56 4.45
C PRO A 187 5.43 -0.91 4.98
N ILE A 188 4.84 -0.02 4.19
CA ILE A 188 3.51 0.52 4.44
C ILE A 188 2.52 -0.57 4.06
N THR A 189 1.90 -1.14 5.07
CA THR A 189 0.61 -1.80 4.95
C THR A 189 -0.42 -0.72 4.70
#